data_AF-A0A4Q2RPP3-F1
#
_entry.id   AF-A0A4Q2RPP3-F1
#
_cell.length_a   1.000
_cell.length_b   1.000
_cell.length_c   1.000
_cell.angle_alpha   90.00
_cell.angle_beta   90.00
_cell.angle_gamma   90.00
#
_symmetry.space_group_name_H-M   'P 1'
#
loop_
_entity.id
_entity.type
_entity.pdbx_description
1 polymer ?
#
loop_
_entity_poly.entity_id
_entity_poly.type
_entity_poly.pdbx_seq_one_letter_code
_entity_poly.pdbx_strand_id
1 'polypeptide(L)'
;MTDQTGEARTPEQIEAEIEAQRAQLAGTVDQLAAKLDVKSQAKEKVASIKDSATTDSGTPRPEVLAAAGSLVAMGVVLLLWRRRSH
;
A
#
# COMPACT_ATOMS: atom_id res chain seq x y z
N MET A 1 48.28 -7.96 -23.14
CA MET A 1 47.44 -6.77 -23.39
C MET A 1 46.00 -7.22 -23.20
N THR A 2 45.46 -7.30 -22.00
CA THR A 2 45.14 -6.16 -21.14
C THR A 2 45.18 -6.55 -19.67
N ASP A 3 46.04 -5.87 -18.94
CA ASP A 3 46.02 -5.81 -17.48
C ASP A 3 44.77 -5.00 -17.09
N GLN A 4 43.71 -5.68 -16.70
CA GLN A 4 42.58 -5.09 -15.98
C GLN A 4 42.62 -5.62 -14.55
N THR A 5 43.75 -5.43 -13.87
CA THR A 5 43.77 -5.41 -12.42
C THR A 5 42.99 -4.19 -11.95
N GLY A 6 42.06 -4.41 -11.01
CA GLY A 6 41.14 -3.39 -10.54
C GLY A 6 41.85 -2.10 -10.13
N GLU A 7 41.40 -0.98 -10.72
CA GLU A 7 41.54 0.31 -10.09
C GLU A 7 40.88 0.21 -8.72
N ALA A 8 41.68 0.11 -7.66
CA ALA A 8 41.20 0.16 -6.29
C ALA A 8 40.44 1.47 -6.12
N ARG A 9 39.11 1.40 -6.01
CA ARG A 9 38.25 2.59 -5.80
C ARG A 9 38.79 3.36 -4.60
N THR A 10 38.94 4.68 -4.78
CA THR A 10 39.45 5.51 -3.69
C THR A 10 38.41 5.58 -2.56
N PRO A 11 38.83 5.77 -1.30
CA PRO A 11 37.90 5.91 -0.18
C PRO A 11 36.80 6.96 -0.43
N GLU A 12 37.13 8.09 -1.07
CA GLU A 12 36.15 9.14 -1.37
C GLU A 12 35.06 8.68 -2.33
N GLN A 13 35.40 7.82 -3.31
CA GLN A 13 34.42 7.26 -4.24
C GLN A 13 33.45 6.30 -3.55
N ILE A 14 33.95 5.51 -2.59
CA ILE A 14 33.13 4.59 -1.81
C ILE A 14 32.18 5.38 -0.91
N GLU A 15 32.65 6.46 -0.29
CA GLU A 15 31.81 7.35 0.53
C GLU A 15 30.68 7.98 -0.29
N ALA A 16 30.99 8.52 -1.48
CA ALA A 16 30.00 9.11 -2.37
C ALA A 16 28.94 8.09 -2.83
N GLU A 17 29.34 6.86 -3.15
CA GLU A 17 28.38 5.80 -3.48
C GLU A 17 27.50 5.40 -2.29
N ILE A 18 28.07 5.35 -1.09
CA ILE A 18 27.30 5.03 0.13
C ILE A 18 26.26 6.11 0.39
N GLU A 19 26.60 7.39 0.22
CA GLU A 19 25.65 8.48 0.36
C GLU A 19 24.54 8.41 -0.68
N ALA A 20 24.88 8.15 -1.95
CA ALA A 20 23.90 7.97 -3.02
C ALA A 20 22.96 6.79 -2.75
N GLN A 21 23.49 5.65 -2.28
CA GLN A 21 22.70 4.48 -1.93
C GLN A 21 21.80 4.75 -0.71
N ARG A 22 22.32 5.44 0.32
CA ARG A 22 21.51 5.84 1.49
C ARG A 22 20.35 6.72 1.08
N ALA A 23 20.57 7.68 0.18
CA ALA A 23 19.49 8.53 -0.33
C ALA A 23 18.42 7.73 -1.10
N GLN A 24 18.84 6.78 -1.95
CA GLN A 24 17.90 5.90 -2.67
C GLN A 24 17.11 5.00 -1.72
N LEU A 25 17.75 4.45 -0.69
CA LEU A 25 17.10 3.62 0.32
C LEU A 25 16.12 4.44 1.16
N ALA A 26 16.48 5.66 1.56
CA ALA A 26 15.58 6.56 2.27
C ALA A 26 14.29 6.81 1.45
N GLY A 27 14.42 7.18 0.17
CA GLY A 27 13.27 7.37 -0.70
C GLY A 27 12.41 6.10 -0.89
N THR A 28 13.05 4.92 -0.88
CA THR A 28 12.33 3.64 -0.96
C THR A 28 11.57 3.33 0.33
N VAL A 29 12.19 3.59 1.49
CA VAL A 29 11.56 3.42 2.81
C VAL A 29 10.38 4.39 2.95
N ASP A 30 10.51 5.64 2.53
CA ASP A 30 9.43 6.63 2.59
C ASP A 30 8.22 6.19 1.75
N GLN A 31 8.46 5.69 0.53
CA GLN A 31 7.39 5.15 -0.31
C GLN A 31 6.71 3.92 0.32
N LEU A 32 7.49 3.05 0.95
CA LEU A 32 6.93 1.87 1.62
C LEU A 32 6.14 2.28 2.86
N ALA A 33 6.64 3.22 3.65
CA ALA A 33 5.94 3.79 4.80
C ALA A 33 4.62 4.44 4.38
N ALA A 34 4.61 5.24 3.32
CA ALA A 34 3.39 5.84 2.78
C ALA A 34 2.36 4.77 2.34
N LYS A 35 2.80 3.70 1.66
CA LYS A 35 1.91 2.60 1.27
C LYS A 35 1.36 1.84 2.48
N LEU A 36 2.18 1.63 3.50
CA LEU A 36 1.77 0.97 4.74
C LEU A 36 0.78 1.83 5.53
N ASP A 37 0.98 3.14 5.59
CA ASP A 37 0.05 4.08 6.23
C ASP A 37 -1.33 4.03 5.58
N VAL A 38 -1.41 4.12 4.25
CA VAL A 38 -2.67 4.00 3.50
C VAL A 38 -3.37 2.66 3.79
N LYS A 39 -2.62 1.57 3.87
CA LYS A 39 -3.17 0.23 4.19
C LYS A 39 -3.71 0.17 5.62
N SER A 40 -3.02 0.76 6.58
CA SER A 40 -3.47 0.84 7.98
C SER A 40 -4.73 1.68 8.11
N GLN A 41 -4.77 2.86 7.50
CA GLN A 41 -5.96 3.71 7.47
C GLN A 41 -7.17 3.01 6.81
N ALA A 42 -6.95 2.28 5.72
CA ALA A 42 -8.01 1.51 5.08
C ALA A 42 -8.56 0.40 5.99
N LYS A 43 -7.68 -0.31 6.70
CA LYS A 43 -8.09 -1.34 7.68
C LYS A 43 -8.88 -0.74 8.83
N GLU A 44 -8.44 0.38 9.37
CA GLU A 44 -9.12 1.07 10.46
C GLU A 44 -10.52 1.54 10.05
N LYS A 45 -10.67 2.10 8.85
CA LYS A 45 -11.99 2.47 8.31
C LYS A 45 -12.90 1.25 8.17
N VAL A 46 -12.39 0.13 7.65
CA VAL A 46 -13.17 -1.12 7.55
C VAL A 46 -13.56 -1.64 8.93
N ALA A 47 -12.66 -1.60 9.91
CA ALA A 47 -12.97 -1.98 11.29
C ALA A 47 -14.08 -1.10 11.87
N SER A 48 -13.98 0.23 11.72
CA SER A 48 -15.00 1.16 12.21
C SER A 48 -16.37 0.96 11.55
N ILE A 49 -16.41 0.63 10.25
CA ILE A 49 -17.65 0.32 9.54
C ILE A 49 -18.20 -1.01 10.02
N LYS A 50 -17.35 -2.02 10.24
CA LYS A 50 -17.77 -3.33 10.76
C LYS A 50 -18.39 -3.18 12.14
N ASP A 51 -17.74 -2.43 13.03
CA ASP A 51 -18.24 -2.15 14.38
C ASP A 51 -19.56 -1.37 14.33
N SER A 52 -19.67 -0.40 13.41
CA SER A 52 -20.91 0.37 13.19
C SER A 52 -22.02 -0.44 12.52
N ALA A 53 -21.68 -1.48 11.76
CA ALA A 53 -22.62 -2.35 11.05
C ALA A 53 -23.10 -3.54 11.91
N THR A 54 -22.48 -3.80 13.05
CA THR A 54 -22.95 -4.77 14.04
C THR A 54 -23.90 -4.12 15.05
N THR A 55 -25.14 -4.61 15.12
CA THR A 55 -26.06 -4.37 16.24
C THR A 55 -25.76 -5.35 17.39
N ASP A 56 -26.09 -4.97 18.62
CA ASP A 56 -25.94 -5.71 19.89
C ASP A 56 -26.45 -7.18 19.91
N SER A 57 -27.19 -7.62 18.89
CA SER A 57 -27.86 -8.93 18.86
C SER A 57 -27.27 -9.94 17.86
N GLY A 58 -26.15 -9.66 17.20
CA GLY A 58 -25.39 -10.66 16.43
C GLY A 58 -26.10 -11.35 15.25
N THR A 59 -27.26 -10.85 14.80
CA THR A 59 -28.01 -11.40 13.66
C THR A 59 -28.26 -10.31 12.61
N PRO A 60 -27.82 -10.50 11.35
CA PRO A 60 -28.15 -9.57 10.27
C PRO A 60 -29.65 -9.66 9.97
N ARG A 61 -30.37 -8.53 9.99
CA ARG A 61 -31.76 -8.50 9.52
C ARG A 61 -31.78 -8.82 8.01
N PRO A 62 -32.64 -9.74 7.54
CA PRO A 62 -32.63 -10.21 6.14
C PRO A 62 -32.85 -9.09 5.11
N GLU A 63 -33.61 -8.05 5.47
CA GLU A 63 -33.83 -6.85 4.65
C GLU A 63 -32.53 -6.03 4.45
N VAL A 64 -31.66 -6.02 5.45
CA VAL A 64 -30.36 -5.30 5.40
C VAL A 64 -29.33 -6.10 4.61
N LEU A 65 -29.41 -7.44 4.62
CA LEU A 65 -28.56 -8.31 3.78
C LEU A 65 -28.82 -8.10 2.28
N ALA A 66 -30.08 -7.95 1.88
CA ALA A 66 -30.43 -7.69 0.48
C ALA A 66 -30.00 -6.28 0.03
N ALA A 67 -30.21 -5.26 0.88
CA ALA A 67 -29.80 -3.90 0.58
C ALA A 67 -28.27 -3.73 0.56
N ALA A 68 -27.55 -4.30 1.53
CA ALA A 68 -26.09 -4.21 1.64
C ALA A 68 -25.37 -4.96 0.50
N GLY A 69 -25.90 -6.12 0.07
CA GLY A 69 -25.32 -6.88 -1.04
C GLY A 69 -25.29 -6.10 -2.35
N SER A 70 -26.35 -5.32 -2.62
CA SER A 70 -26.45 -4.50 -3.84
C SER A 70 -25.42 -3.36 -3.87
N LEU A 71 -25.14 -2.73 -2.73
CA LEU A 71 -24.16 -1.64 -2.63
C LEU A 71 -22.72 -2.15 -2.78
N VAL A 72 -22.41 -3.33 -2.24
CA VAL A 72 -21.09 -3.96 -2.42
C VAL A 72 -20.87 -4.33 -3.88
N ALA A 73 -21.87 -4.96 -4.53
CA ALA A 73 -21.78 -5.31 -5.95
C ALA A 73 -21.58 -4.07 -6.83
N MET A 74 -22.35 -3.00 -6.58
CA MET A 74 -22.24 -1.74 -7.32
C MET A 74 -20.88 -1.06 -7.10
N GLY A 75 -20.35 -1.10 -5.87
CA GLY A 75 -19.02 -0.62 -5.54
C GLY A 75 -17.91 -1.38 -6.28
N VAL A 76 -18.00 -2.70 -6.36
CA VAL A 76 -17.04 -3.54 -7.11
C VAL A 76 -17.09 -3.22 -8.60
N VAL A 77 -18.29 -3.09 -9.19
CA VAL A 77 -18.45 -2.70 -10.60
C VAL A 77 -17.82 -1.33 -10.87
N LEU A 78 -18.07 -0.33 -10.03
CA LEU A 78 -17.47 1.00 -10.13
C LEU A 78 -15.94 0.96 -10.02
N LEU A 79 -15.40 0.15 -9.10
CA LEU A 79 -13.96 -0.01 -8.93
C LEU A 79 -13.31 -0.64 -10.17
N LEU A 80 -13.93 -1.68 -10.74
CA LEU A 80 -13.47 -2.33 -11.97
C LEU A 80 -13.55 -1.39 -13.17
N TRP A 81 -14.60 -0.57 -13.25
CA TRP A 81 -14.74 0.43 -14.32
C TRP A 81 -13.65 1.51 -14.22
N ARG A 82 -13.40 2.03 -13.01
CA ARG A 82 -12.35 3.02 -12.75
C ARG A 82 -10.95 2.47 -13.03
N ARG A 83 -10.70 1.19 -12.75
CA ARG A 83 -9.40 0.55 -13.02
C ARG A 83 -9.16 0.26 -14.51
N ARG A 84 -10.23 0.18 -15.33
CA ARG A 84 -10.14 0.00 -16.78
C ARG A 84 -10.07 1.33 -17.54
N SER A 85 -10.61 2.41 -16.96
CA SER A 85 -10.60 3.74 -17.57
C SER A 85 -9.31 4.53 -17.29
N HIS A 86 -8.52 4.10 -16.31
CA HIS A 86 -7.15 4.58 -16.05
C HIS A 86 -6.15 3.64 -16.71
#